data_AF-A0A5E4NWH3-F1
#
_entry.id   AF-A0A5E4NWH3-F1
#
_cell.length_a   1.000
_cell.length_b   1.000
_cell.length_c   1.000
_cell.angle_alpha   90.00
_cell.angle_beta   90.00
_cell.angle_gamma   90.00
#
_symmetry.space_group_name_H-M   'P 1'
#
loop_
_entity.id
_entity.type
_entity.pdbx_description
1 polymer ?
#
loop_
_entity_poly.entity_id
_entity_poly.type
_entity_poly.pdbx_seq_one_letter_code
_entity_poly.pdbx_strand_id
1 'polypeptide(L)'
;MSLFHDDNHEYFNMERLEEAARDAMANCSLIQRCREGDRSAAIAHMRGFWPFTRDFEKAIDRRANSSNLPREPLYAKFGRNKTRETLLGSAKSIRNLLDSEIAGVFEEARASLIEMQKDEYRHSKHWEADARNLGISYEVLQSEPATPLIQRLIDETGNGDLVEFFARSLASTEFIAETAGETLAHAPAYTQLFARKRSIWMEVHTVPHDGEPSHEEIVMDFARAYDDSGSPERIEKLVLQGIAMFAAAADEVEAHYNHVLAVAAE
;
A
#
# COMPACT_ATOMS: atom_id res chain seq x y z
N MET A 1 6.04 24.52 -6.27
CA MET A 1 5.30 23.52 -7.09
C MET A 1 5.49 22.24 -6.34
N SER A 2 4.41 21.65 -5.85
CA SER A 2 4.45 20.42 -5.06
C SER A 2 4.15 19.24 -5.97
N LEU A 3 4.73 18.07 -5.69
CA LEU A 3 4.22 16.81 -6.26
C LEU A 3 2.85 16.48 -5.66
N PHE A 4 2.66 16.85 -4.39
CA PHE A 4 1.45 16.60 -3.63
C PHE A 4 0.41 17.65 -3.93
N HIS A 5 -0.78 17.17 -4.27
CA HIS A 5 -1.87 17.99 -4.72
C HIS A 5 -2.94 18.09 -3.62
N ASP A 6 -3.25 19.32 -3.20
CA ASP A 6 -4.35 19.58 -2.25
C ASP A 6 -5.74 19.26 -2.83
N ASP A 7 -5.83 18.95 -4.14
CA ASP A 7 -7.08 18.67 -4.88
C ASP A 7 -7.33 17.16 -5.08
N ASN A 8 -6.64 16.25 -4.37
CA ASN A 8 -6.82 14.81 -4.55
C ASN A 8 -8.27 14.34 -4.37
N HIS A 9 -8.98 14.87 -3.37
CA HIS A 9 -10.41 14.57 -3.15
C HIS A 9 -11.34 15.19 -4.19
N GLU A 10 -10.88 16.17 -4.96
CA GLU A 10 -11.62 16.75 -6.10
C GLU A 10 -11.29 16.03 -7.41
N TYR A 11 -10.05 15.55 -7.56
CA TYR A 11 -9.55 14.91 -8.77
C TYR A 11 -9.88 13.41 -8.82
N PHE A 12 -9.79 12.72 -7.69
CA PHE A 12 -10.13 11.31 -7.53
C PHE A 12 -11.41 11.15 -6.71
N ASN A 13 -12.18 10.12 -7.03
CA ASN A 13 -13.28 9.67 -6.19
C ASN A 13 -12.74 8.83 -5.01
N MET A 14 -12.09 9.48 -4.04
CA MET A 14 -11.48 8.84 -2.88
C MET A 14 -12.53 8.09 -2.04
N GLU A 15 -13.70 8.69 -1.81
CA GLU A 15 -14.81 8.09 -1.07
C GLU A 15 -15.21 6.72 -1.64
N ARG A 16 -15.26 6.58 -2.96
CA ARG A 16 -15.55 5.31 -3.63
C ARG A 16 -14.45 4.27 -3.45
N LEU A 17 -13.18 4.68 -3.44
CA LEU A 17 -12.05 3.77 -3.25
C LEU A 17 -12.03 3.22 -1.83
N GLU A 18 -12.25 4.09 -0.85
CA GLU A 18 -12.42 3.70 0.55
C GLU A 18 -13.65 2.82 0.75
N GLU A 19 -14.79 3.14 0.13
CA GLU A 19 -16.00 2.32 0.20
C GLU A 19 -15.74 0.92 -0.37
N ALA A 20 -15.02 0.82 -1.50
CA ALA A 20 -14.64 -0.47 -2.06
C ALA A 20 -13.73 -1.28 -1.13
N ALA A 21 -12.80 -0.64 -0.42
CA ALA A 21 -11.96 -1.31 0.57
C ALA A 21 -12.77 -1.78 1.79
N ARG A 22 -13.67 -0.93 2.30
CA ARG A 22 -14.63 -1.28 3.36
C ARG A 22 -15.51 -2.45 2.97
N ASP A 23 -16.06 -2.44 1.75
CA ASP A 23 -16.87 -3.53 1.22
C ASP A 23 -16.06 -4.82 1.07
N ALA A 24 -14.81 -4.74 0.60
CA ALA A 24 -13.93 -5.89 0.50
C ALA A 24 -13.67 -6.52 1.88
N MET A 25 -13.41 -5.71 2.92
CA MET A 25 -13.20 -6.20 4.29
C MET A 25 -14.49 -6.73 4.92
N ALA A 26 -15.62 -6.04 4.71
CA ALA A 26 -16.93 -6.45 5.24
C ALA A 26 -17.41 -7.79 4.67
N ASN A 27 -17.14 -8.05 3.38
CA ASN A 27 -17.52 -9.28 2.71
C ASN A 27 -16.48 -10.42 2.82
N CYS A 28 -15.29 -10.13 3.36
CA CYS A 28 -14.24 -11.11 3.54
C CYS A 28 -14.48 -11.98 4.79
N SER A 29 -14.83 -13.25 4.59
CA SER A 29 -15.10 -14.20 5.68
C SER A 29 -13.91 -14.34 6.63
N LEU A 30 -12.69 -14.44 6.10
CA LEU A 30 -11.46 -14.50 6.90
C LEU A 30 -11.36 -13.34 7.90
N ILE A 31 -11.59 -12.11 7.44
CA ILE A 31 -11.47 -10.90 8.27
C ILE A 31 -12.63 -10.79 9.27
N GLN A 32 -13.86 -11.13 8.87
CA GLN A 32 -14.99 -11.14 9.80
C GLN A 32 -14.79 -12.17 10.92
N ARG A 33 -14.30 -13.37 10.60
CA ARG A 33 -13.95 -14.39 11.61
C ARG A 33 -12.83 -13.93 12.53
N CYS A 34 -11.78 -13.27 11.99
CA CYS A 34 -10.76 -12.62 12.81
C CYS A 34 -11.40 -11.65 13.82
N ARG A 35 -12.26 -10.74 13.33
CA ARG A 35 -12.96 -9.74 14.16
C ARG A 35 -13.79 -10.37 15.27
N GLU A 36 -14.41 -11.51 15.01
CA GLU A 36 -15.20 -12.30 15.98
C GLU A 36 -14.36 -13.11 16.98
N GLY A 37 -13.02 -13.09 16.86
CA GLY A 37 -12.12 -13.80 17.76
C GLY A 37 -11.85 -15.25 17.35
N ASP A 38 -12.04 -15.62 16.08
CA ASP A 38 -11.65 -16.93 15.59
C ASP A 38 -10.12 -17.03 15.48
N ARG A 39 -9.54 -17.85 16.36
CA ARG A 39 -8.08 -18.07 16.42
C ARG A 39 -7.53 -18.72 15.16
N SER A 40 -8.27 -19.62 14.53
CA SER A 40 -7.82 -20.28 13.30
C SER A 40 -7.80 -19.30 12.13
N ALA A 41 -8.81 -18.41 12.04
CA ALA A 41 -8.83 -17.34 11.06
C ALA A 41 -7.67 -16.34 11.28
N ALA A 42 -7.41 -15.94 12.53
CA ALA A 42 -6.28 -15.06 12.84
C ALA A 42 -4.93 -15.69 12.48
N ILE A 43 -4.76 -16.99 12.72
CA ILE A 43 -3.54 -17.72 12.30
C ILE A 43 -3.44 -17.78 10.77
N ALA A 44 -4.54 -18.08 10.07
CA ALA A 44 -4.56 -18.13 8.61
C ALA A 44 -4.22 -16.76 8.00
N HIS A 45 -4.78 -15.67 8.53
CA HIS A 45 -4.46 -14.31 8.13
C HIS A 45 -2.97 -14.00 8.31
N MET A 46 -2.44 -14.20 9.52
CA MET A 46 -1.03 -13.90 9.83
C MET A 46 -0.03 -14.72 9.02
N ARG A 47 -0.32 -16.00 8.76
CA ARG A 47 0.58 -16.88 8.00
C ARG A 47 0.41 -16.70 6.49
N GLY A 48 -0.83 -16.60 6.00
CA GLY A 48 -1.13 -16.54 4.58
C GLY A 48 -0.69 -15.25 3.89
N PHE A 49 -0.79 -14.11 4.57
CA PHE A 49 -0.35 -12.82 4.02
C PHE A 49 1.12 -12.48 4.30
N TRP A 50 1.79 -13.23 5.18
CA TRP A 50 3.20 -12.98 5.50
C TRP A 50 4.13 -12.91 4.27
N PRO A 51 4.04 -13.81 3.27
CA PRO A 51 4.90 -13.71 2.08
C PRO A 51 4.76 -12.37 1.36
N PHE A 52 3.55 -11.82 1.28
CA PHE A 52 3.32 -10.50 0.71
C PHE A 52 3.91 -9.40 1.58
N THR A 53 3.59 -9.35 2.88
CA THR A 53 4.12 -8.33 3.81
C THR A 53 5.65 -8.29 3.82
N ARG A 54 6.31 -9.46 3.77
CA ARG A 54 7.77 -9.58 3.73
C ARG A 54 8.39 -9.02 2.44
N ASP A 55 7.73 -9.21 1.31
CA ASP A 55 8.30 -8.90 0.00
C ASP A 55 7.85 -7.53 -0.55
N PHE A 56 6.74 -6.99 -0.04
CA PHE A 56 6.23 -5.65 -0.35
C PHE A 56 7.25 -4.55 0.01
N GLU A 57 7.83 -4.64 1.21
CA GLU A 57 8.93 -3.76 1.67
C GLU A 57 10.08 -3.72 0.64
N LYS A 58 10.49 -4.89 0.14
CA LYS A 58 11.58 -5.00 -0.85
C LYS A 58 11.19 -4.40 -2.20
N ALA A 59 9.91 -4.42 -2.55
CA ALA A 59 9.42 -3.81 -3.77
C ALA A 59 9.48 -2.27 -3.69
N ILE A 60 9.10 -1.70 -2.55
CA ILE A 60 9.24 -0.27 -2.26
C ILE A 60 10.71 0.13 -2.26
N ASP A 61 11.59 -0.63 -1.59
CA ASP A 61 13.04 -0.42 -1.59
C ASP A 61 13.62 -0.34 -3.00
N ARG A 62 13.21 -1.26 -3.88
CA ARG A 62 13.66 -1.27 -5.28
C ARG A 62 13.23 -0.01 -6.00
N ARG A 63 12.05 0.55 -5.69
CA ARG A 63 11.49 1.72 -6.38
C ARG A 63 11.94 3.06 -5.79
N ALA A 64 12.16 3.15 -4.48
CA ALA A 64 12.67 4.34 -3.80
C ALA A 64 14.13 4.68 -4.17
N ASN A 65 14.87 3.74 -4.77
CA ASN A 65 16.19 4.01 -5.33
C ASN A 65 16.10 4.90 -6.58
N SER A 66 16.82 6.04 -6.57
CA SER A 66 16.72 7.14 -7.57
C SER A 66 16.99 6.76 -9.03
N SER A 67 17.57 5.59 -9.29
CA SER A 67 17.74 5.05 -10.65
C SER A 67 16.48 4.43 -11.24
N ASN A 68 15.46 4.16 -10.41
CA ASN A 68 14.23 3.45 -10.79
C ASN A 68 12.97 4.34 -10.76
N LEU A 69 13.12 5.62 -10.35
CA LEU A 69 12.10 6.66 -10.48
C LEU A 69 12.55 7.64 -11.60
N PRO A 70 12.08 7.48 -12.84
CA PRO A 70 12.50 8.31 -13.96
C PRO A 70 12.05 9.75 -13.76
N ARG A 71 12.94 10.70 -14.03
CA ARG A 71 12.65 12.13 -13.86
C ARG A 71 11.94 12.72 -15.07
N GLU A 72 12.12 12.11 -16.24
CA GLU A 72 11.65 12.57 -17.53
C GLU A 72 10.13 12.83 -17.58
N PRO A 73 9.25 11.96 -17.02
CA PRO A 73 7.82 12.21 -16.97
C PRO A 73 7.47 13.47 -16.15
N LEU A 74 8.15 13.67 -15.02
CA LEU A 74 7.98 14.86 -14.18
C LEU A 74 8.45 16.12 -14.91
N TYR A 75 9.58 16.07 -15.64
CA TYR A 75 10.04 17.16 -16.50
C TYR A 75 9.03 17.52 -17.59
N ALA A 76 8.41 16.53 -18.24
CA ALA A 76 7.43 16.76 -19.30
C ALA A 76 6.14 17.41 -18.77
N LYS A 77 5.68 16.99 -17.59
CA LYS A 77 4.46 17.51 -16.94
C LYS A 77 4.66 18.92 -16.39
N PHE A 78 5.73 19.13 -15.63
CA PHE A 78 5.96 20.39 -14.93
C PHE A 78 6.72 21.44 -15.76
N GLY A 79 7.52 21.02 -16.74
CA GLY A 79 8.23 21.92 -17.65
C GLY A 79 7.31 22.62 -18.67
N ARG A 80 6.12 22.07 -18.96
CA ARG A 80 5.13 22.65 -19.90
C ARG A 80 4.28 23.77 -19.30
N ASN A 81 3.97 23.74 -18.00
CA ASN A 81 3.08 24.73 -17.38
C ASN A 81 3.72 26.13 -17.29
N LYS A 82 5.03 26.24 -17.09
CA LYS A 82 5.74 27.53 -17.03
C LYS A 82 6.15 28.12 -18.37
N THR A 83 6.30 27.30 -19.44
CA THR A 83 6.72 27.81 -20.75
C THR A 83 5.71 28.80 -21.35
N ARG A 84 4.48 28.79 -20.85
CA ARG A 84 3.40 29.69 -21.28
C ARG A 84 3.34 31.00 -20.47
N GLU A 85 3.80 31.01 -19.22
CA GLU A 85 3.71 32.20 -18.33
C GLU A 85 5.00 33.01 -18.20
N THR A 86 6.17 32.43 -18.49
CA THR A 86 7.47 33.08 -18.19
C THR A 86 8.32 33.36 -19.43
N LEU A 87 7.74 33.92 -20.50
CA LEU A 87 8.46 34.26 -21.73
C LEU A 87 9.06 35.68 -21.71
N LEU A 88 10.07 35.95 -20.87
CA LEU A 88 10.97 37.13 -21.01
C LEU A 88 12.41 36.91 -20.43
N GLY A 89 12.92 35.68 -20.36
CA GLY A 89 14.27 35.37 -19.86
C GLY A 89 15.14 34.60 -20.87
N SER A 90 16.46 34.66 -20.71
CA SER A 90 17.39 33.87 -21.53
C SER A 90 17.19 32.37 -21.28
N ALA A 91 17.13 31.57 -22.35
CA ALA A 91 16.78 30.15 -22.30
C ALA A 91 17.65 29.32 -21.32
N LYS A 92 18.88 29.76 -21.04
CA LYS A 92 19.80 29.11 -20.11
C LYS A 92 19.43 29.34 -18.64
N SER A 93 19.02 30.55 -18.27
CA SER A 93 18.58 30.85 -16.90
C SER A 93 17.21 30.22 -16.60
N ILE A 94 16.32 30.15 -17.60
CA ILE A 94 15.04 29.46 -17.49
C ILE A 94 15.26 27.95 -17.27
N ARG A 95 16.15 27.32 -18.05
CA ARG A 95 16.48 25.90 -17.90
C ARG A 95 17.07 25.58 -16.52
N ASN A 96 18.04 26.36 -16.05
CA ASN A 96 18.65 26.14 -14.75
C ASN A 96 17.67 26.29 -13.57
N LEU A 97 16.71 27.22 -13.66
CA LEU A 97 15.66 27.40 -12.65
C LEU A 97 14.69 26.22 -12.66
N LEU A 98 14.23 25.79 -13.84
CA LEU A 98 13.38 24.61 -14.01
C LEU A 98 14.06 23.35 -13.47
N ASP A 99 15.35 23.16 -13.76
CA ASP A 99 16.12 22.02 -13.26
C ASP A 99 16.21 22.04 -11.73
N SER A 100 16.38 23.21 -11.11
CA SER A 100 16.45 23.34 -9.65
C SER A 100 15.10 23.14 -8.94
N GLU A 101 14.01 23.62 -9.52
CA GLU A 101 12.66 23.46 -8.97
C GLU A 101 12.18 22.01 -9.11
N ILE A 102 12.41 21.38 -10.26
CA ILE A 102 12.05 19.97 -10.50
C ILE A 102 12.94 19.03 -9.69
N ALA A 103 14.22 19.38 -9.49
CA ALA A 103 15.07 18.67 -8.54
C ALA A 103 14.50 18.75 -7.12
N GLY A 104 14.01 19.91 -6.69
CA GLY A 104 13.33 20.07 -5.40
C GLY A 104 12.12 19.15 -5.25
N VAL A 105 11.23 19.13 -6.25
CA VAL A 105 10.06 18.23 -6.28
C VAL A 105 10.48 16.76 -6.25
N PHE A 106 11.53 16.39 -6.96
CA PHE A 106 12.03 15.02 -6.98
C PHE A 106 12.64 14.60 -5.64
N GLU A 107 13.38 15.49 -4.98
CA GLU A 107 13.95 15.19 -3.67
C GLU A 107 12.87 15.12 -2.58
N GLU A 108 11.82 15.95 -2.66
CA GLU A 108 10.64 15.87 -1.80
C GLU A 108 9.88 14.55 -2.01
N ALA A 109 9.57 14.21 -3.26
CA ALA A 109 8.96 12.94 -3.63
C ALA A 109 9.78 11.73 -3.14
N ARG A 110 11.09 11.78 -3.34
CA ARG A 110 12.01 10.75 -2.88
C ARG A 110 12.02 10.66 -1.36
N ALA A 111 12.01 11.80 -0.65
CA ALA A 111 11.96 11.81 0.81
C ALA A 111 10.68 11.14 1.32
N SER A 112 9.52 11.43 0.73
CA SER A 112 8.26 10.76 1.09
C SER A 112 8.32 9.26 0.85
N LEU A 113 8.86 8.79 -0.28
CA LEU A 113 9.05 7.35 -0.54
C LEU A 113 10.04 6.70 0.45
N ILE A 114 11.06 7.43 0.90
CA ILE A 114 12.00 6.95 1.93
C ILE A 114 11.34 6.90 3.32
N GLU A 115 10.47 7.84 3.67
CA GLU A 115 9.72 7.75 4.92
C GLU A 115 8.73 6.59 4.89
N MET A 116 7.96 6.44 3.81
CA MET A 116 7.11 5.25 3.60
C MET A 116 7.91 3.95 3.70
N GLN A 117 9.10 3.90 3.09
CA GLN A 117 10.00 2.76 3.19
C GLN A 117 10.37 2.42 4.65
N LYS A 118 10.68 3.43 5.47
CA LYS A 118 11.01 3.22 6.88
C LYS A 118 9.83 2.70 7.68
N ASP A 119 8.62 3.16 7.35
CA ASP A 119 7.39 2.70 7.99
C ASP A 119 7.05 1.27 7.57
N GLU A 120 7.21 0.93 6.30
CA GLU A 120 7.01 -0.44 5.79
C GLU A 120 8.00 -1.46 6.36
N TYR A 121 9.27 -1.05 6.56
CA TYR A 121 10.24 -1.86 7.31
C TYR A 121 9.77 -2.13 8.75
N ARG A 122 9.06 -1.19 9.36
CA ARG A 122 8.46 -1.39 10.69
C ARG A 122 7.22 -2.26 10.60
N HIS A 123 6.45 -2.19 9.52
CA HIS A 123 5.25 -3.01 9.28
C HIS A 123 5.59 -4.50 9.24
N SER A 124 6.62 -4.92 8.49
CA SER A 124 7.03 -6.33 8.47
C SER A 124 7.43 -6.84 9.87
N LYS A 125 8.09 -5.98 10.66
CA LYS A 125 8.45 -6.28 12.07
C LYS A 125 7.27 -6.28 13.03
N HIS A 126 6.27 -5.42 12.83
CA HIS A 126 5.04 -5.44 13.58
C HIS A 126 4.23 -6.71 13.29
N TRP A 127 4.19 -7.15 12.03
CA TRP A 127 3.57 -8.41 11.63
C TRP A 127 4.25 -9.62 12.29
N GLU A 128 5.59 -9.70 12.26
CA GLU A 128 6.36 -10.76 12.95
C GLU A 128 6.07 -10.76 14.47
N ALA A 129 5.96 -9.58 15.08
CA ALA A 129 5.69 -9.44 16.51
C ALA A 129 4.27 -9.91 16.86
N ASP A 130 3.28 -9.55 16.05
CA ASP A 130 1.90 -9.97 16.22
C ASP A 130 1.74 -11.48 16.01
N ALA A 131 2.40 -12.05 15.00
CA ALA A 131 2.40 -13.49 14.74
C ALA A 131 2.95 -14.26 15.96
N ARG A 132 4.04 -13.75 16.54
CA ARG A 132 4.62 -14.30 17.78
C ARG A 132 3.67 -14.19 18.97
N ASN A 133 2.99 -13.06 19.12
CA ASN A 133 2.00 -12.86 20.19
C ASN A 133 0.76 -13.77 20.01
N LEU A 134 0.51 -14.22 18.77
CA LEU A 134 -0.50 -15.22 18.43
C LEU A 134 0.02 -16.66 18.58
N GLY A 135 1.30 -16.85 18.91
CA GLY A 135 1.91 -18.18 19.12
C GLY A 135 2.49 -18.83 17.86
N ILE A 136 2.66 -18.09 16.77
CA ILE A 136 3.34 -18.55 15.56
C ILE A 136 4.84 -18.32 15.73
N SER A 137 5.65 -19.37 15.56
CA SER A 137 7.11 -19.23 15.67
C SER A 137 7.67 -18.48 14.47
N TYR A 138 8.85 -17.87 14.65
CA TYR A 138 9.54 -17.19 13.56
C TYR A 138 9.83 -18.16 12.40
N GLU A 139 10.29 -19.37 12.72
CA GLU A 139 10.64 -20.40 11.73
C GLU A 139 9.42 -20.82 10.92
N VAL A 140 8.27 -21.04 11.57
CA VAL A 140 7.01 -21.35 10.89
C VAL A 140 6.64 -20.22 9.94
N LEU A 141 6.60 -18.99 10.46
CA LEU A 141 6.25 -17.81 9.67
C LEU A 141 7.19 -17.63 8.46
N GLN A 142 8.50 -17.74 8.63
CA GLN A 142 9.45 -17.61 7.53
C GLN A 142 9.34 -18.72 6.48
N SER A 143 8.84 -19.89 6.87
CA SER A 143 8.68 -21.05 5.98
C SER A 143 7.40 -21.02 5.13
N GLU A 144 6.51 -20.05 5.35
CA GLU A 144 5.24 -20.02 4.63
C GLU A 144 5.40 -19.84 3.12
N PRO A 145 4.80 -20.73 2.32
CA PRO A 145 4.75 -20.53 0.88
C PRO A 145 3.72 -19.45 0.53
N ALA A 146 3.99 -18.68 -0.51
CA ALA A 146 2.98 -17.85 -1.13
C ALA A 146 1.95 -18.76 -1.84
N THR A 147 0.67 -18.55 -1.56
CA THR A 147 -0.40 -19.11 -2.39
C THR A 147 -0.41 -18.43 -3.77
N PRO A 148 -1.04 -19.00 -4.81
CA PRO A 148 -1.04 -18.42 -6.15
C PRO A 148 -1.46 -16.94 -6.23
N LEU A 149 -2.50 -16.51 -5.51
CA LEU A 149 -2.95 -15.12 -5.51
C LEU A 149 -2.06 -14.21 -4.66
N ILE A 150 -1.48 -14.72 -3.56
CA ILE A 150 -0.45 -13.99 -2.80
C ILE A 150 0.80 -13.78 -3.66
N GLN A 151 1.22 -14.80 -4.41
CA GLN A 151 2.34 -14.68 -5.36
C GLN A 151 2.03 -13.67 -6.45
N ARG A 152 0.78 -13.66 -6.96
CA ARG A 152 0.35 -12.66 -7.93
C ARG A 152 0.43 -11.23 -7.38
N LEU A 153 -0.02 -11.00 -6.15
CA LEU A 153 0.14 -9.69 -5.49
C LEU A 153 1.62 -9.29 -5.42
N ILE A 154 2.51 -10.21 -5.05
CA ILE A 154 3.96 -9.97 -5.03
C ILE A 154 4.47 -9.63 -6.44
N ASP A 155 4.08 -10.37 -7.46
CA ASP A 155 4.55 -10.16 -8.83
C ASP A 155 4.12 -8.79 -9.39
N GLU A 156 2.91 -8.33 -9.07
CA GLU A 156 2.41 -7.00 -9.47
C GLU A 156 3.22 -5.86 -8.83
N THR A 157 3.82 -6.05 -7.65
CA THR A 157 4.75 -5.06 -7.06
C THR A 157 6.07 -4.96 -7.85
N GLY A 158 6.40 -6.00 -8.62
CA GLY A 158 7.56 -6.03 -9.52
C GLY A 158 7.31 -5.38 -10.89
N ASN A 159 6.08 -4.98 -11.21
CA ASN A 159 5.69 -4.51 -12.54
C ASN A 159 6.43 -3.22 -12.93
N GLY A 160 7.02 -3.19 -14.13
CA GLY A 160 7.78 -2.06 -14.66
C GLY A 160 6.97 -0.77 -14.86
N ASP A 161 5.65 -0.87 -15.07
CA ASP A 161 4.77 0.28 -15.22
C ASP A 161 4.56 0.98 -13.87
N LEU A 162 4.96 2.25 -13.78
CA LEU A 162 4.90 3.03 -12.56
C LEU A 162 3.46 3.38 -12.15
N VAL A 163 2.56 3.59 -13.11
CA VAL A 163 1.16 3.88 -12.80
C VAL A 163 0.51 2.63 -12.21
N GLU A 164 0.80 1.45 -12.79
CA GLU A 164 0.32 0.19 -12.21
C GLU A 164 0.95 -0.07 -10.83
N PHE A 165 2.25 0.17 -10.66
CA PHE A 165 2.90 0.03 -9.36
C PHE A 165 2.25 0.94 -8.29
N PHE A 166 2.14 2.24 -8.54
CA PHE A 166 1.61 3.18 -7.56
C PHE A 166 0.11 3.01 -7.31
N ALA A 167 -0.70 2.81 -8.36
CA ALA A 167 -2.14 2.70 -8.22
C ALA A 167 -2.62 1.28 -7.89
N ARG A 168 -2.21 0.28 -8.67
CA ARG A 168 -2.71 -1.11 -8.50
C ARG A 168 -2.05 -1.81 -7.32
N SER A 169 -0.77 -1.54 -7.05
CA SER A 169 -0.04 -2.26 -6.00
C SER A 169 0.03 -1.46 -4.70
N LEU A 170 0.53 -0.23 -4.74
CA LEU A 170 0.75 0.57 -3.53
C LEU A 170 -0.56 1.12 -2.95
N ALA A 171 -1.30 1.93 -3.70
CA ALA A 171 -2.54 2.56 -3.23
C ALA A 171 -3.55 1.53 -2.72
N SER A 172 -3.79 0.45 -3.45
CA SER A 172 -4.71 -0.58 -2.97
C SER A 172 -4.23 -1.26 -1.69
N THR A 173 -2.91 -1.39 -1.48
CA THR A 173 -2.37 -1.99 -0.25
C THR A 173 -2.63 -1.06 0.94
N GLU A 174 -2.39 0.25 0.79
CA GLU A 174 -2.66 1.26 1.82
C GLU A 174 -4.16 1.25 2.19
N PHE A 175 -5.06 1.37 1.21
CA PHE A 175 -6.51 1.31 1.45
C PHE A 175 -6.96 0.05 2.19
N ILE A 176 -6.43 -1.12 1.82
CA ILE A 176 -6.74 -2.38 2.49
C ILE A 176 -6.15 -2.41 3.90
N ALA A 177 -4.93 -1.91 4.08
CA ALA A 177 -4.24 -1.92 5.36
C ALA A 177 -4.91 -0.99 6.38
N GLU A 178 -5.26 0.23 5.97
CA GLU A 178 -6.04 1.18 6.79
C GLU A 178 -7.40 0.57 7.18
N THR A 179 -8.17 0.09 6.20
CA THR A 179 -9.49 -0.50 6.46
C THR A 179 -9.40 -1.75 7.37
N ALA A 180 -8.38 -2.59 7.19
CA ALA A 180 -8.14 -3.74 8.06
C ALA A 180 -7.77 -3.28 9.48
N GLY A 181 -6.95 -2.25 9.60
CA GLY A 181 -6.63 -1.56 10.85
C GLY A 181 -7.88 -1.09 11.58
N GLU A 182 -8.72 -0.30 10.91
CA GLU A 182 -9.99 0.19 11.45
C GLU A 182 -10.92 -0.96 11.90
N THR A 183 -10.95 -2.05 11.12
CA THR A 183 -11.82 -3.20 11.38
C THR A 183 -11.35 -4.02 12.60
N LEU A 184 -10.04 -4.18 12.79
CA LEU A 184 -9.48 -5.17 13.70
C LEU A 184 -8.76 -4.58 14.92
N ALA A 185 -8.13 -3.39 14.82
CA ALA A 185 -7.30 -2.81 15.88
C ALA A 185 -8.06 -2.65 17.21
N HIS A 186 -9.36 -2.40 17.14
CA HIS A 186 -10.22 -2.17 18.31
C HIS A 186 -11.27 -3.26 18.51
N ALA A 187 -11.24 -4.35 17.76
CA ALA A 187 -12.12 -5.49 17.94
C ALA A 187 -11.70 -6.30 19.18
N PRO A 188 -12.49 -6.30 20.29
CA PRO A 188 -12.03 -6.91 21.55
C PRO A 188 -11.83 -8.42 21.45
N ALA A 189 -12.63 -9.11 20.64
CA ALA A 189 -12.52 -10.56 20.46
C ALA A 189 -11.24 -10.93 19.70
N TYR A 190 -10.88 -10.18 18.65
CA TYR A 190 -9.63 -10.33 17.91
C TYR A 190 -8.41 -10.01 18.79
N THR A 191 -8.38 -8.83 19.41
CA THR A 191 -7.22 -8.36 20.19
C THR A 191 -6.91 -9.28 21.37
N GLN A 192 -7.91 -9.90 21.98
CA GLN A 192 -7.73 -10.89 23.06
C GLN A 192 -7.00 -12.17 22.64
N LEU A 193 -6.90 -12.47 21.34
CA LEU A 193 -6.16 -13.63 20.85
C LEU A 193 -4.64 -13.51 21.01
N PHE A 194 -4.16 -12.27 21.11
CA PHE A 194 -2.74 -11.94 21.25
C PHE A 194 -2.35 -11.90 22.73
N ALA A 195 -1.16 -12.41 23.06
CA ALA A 195 -0.65 -12.40 24.44
C ALA A 195 -0.60 -10.99 25.07
N ARG A 196 -0.41 -9.95 24.24
CA ARG A 196 -0.39 -8.54 24.67
C ARG A 196 -1.75 -7.85 24.65
N LYS A 197 -2.82 -8.57 24.27
CA LYS A 197 -4.18 -8.04 24.09
C LYS A 197 -4.27 -6.88 23.08
N ARG A 198 -3.43 -6.90 22.06
CA ARG A 198 -3.37 -5.92 20.96
C ARG A 198 -2.64 -6.50 19.75
N SER A 199 -2.93 -5.96 18.57
CA SER A 199 -2.19 -6.19 17.32
C SER A 199 -1.55 -4.87 16.91
N ILE A 200 -0.22 -4.82 16.98
CA ILE A 200 0.55 -3.60 16.70
C ILE A 200 0.40 -3.22 15.23
N TRP A 201 0.41 -4.20 14.32
CA TRP A 201 0.28 -3.94 12.90
C TRP A 201 -1.07 -3.27 12.58
N MET A 202 -2.17 -3.74 13.17
CA MET A 202 -3.47 -3.12 12.94
C MET A 202 -3.54 -1.70 13.50
N GLU A 203 -2.95 -1.44 14.67
CA GLU A 203 -3.00 -0.12 15.31
C GLU A 203 -2.21 0.96 14.57
N VAL A 204 -1.06 0.62 13.96
CA VAL A 204 -0.27 1.61 13.23
C VAL A 204 -0.98 2.11 11.97
N HIS A 205 -1.90 1.32 11.41
CA HIS A 205 -2.76 1.70 10.28
C HIS A 205 -4.07 2.38 10.73
N THR A 206 -4.14 2.87 11.98
CA THR A 206 -5.27 3.68 12.48
C THR A 206 -4.83 5.04 13.01
N VAL A 207 -3.55 5.38 12.84
CA VAL A 207 -2.96 6.62 13.36
C VAL A 207 -3.43 7.78 12.48
N PRO A 208 -4.09 8.81 13.04
CA PRO A 208 -4.49 9.97 12.26
C PRO A 208 -3.29 10.70 11.65
N HIS A 209 -3.44 11.13 10.40
CA HIS A 209 -2.43 11.92 9.68
C HIS A 209 -2.60 13.42 10.01
N ASP A 210 -2.29 13.85 11.24
CA ASP A 210 -2.52 15.18 11.85
C ASP A 210 -2.16 16.42 10.97
N GLY A 211 -2.92 16.67 9.90
CA GLY A 211 -2.66 17.70 8.90
C GLY A 211 -1.55 17.38 7.88
N GLU A 212 -1.05 16.14 7.86
CA GLU A 212 -0.09 15.65 6.86
C GLU A 212 -0.82 14.80 5.80
N PRO A 213 -0.35 14.74 4.55
CA PRO A 213 -0.95 13.87 3.54
C PRO A 213 -0.91 12.39 3.98
N SER A 214 -2.00 11.67 3.73
CA SER A 214 -2.04 10.23 3.99
C SER A 214 -1.15 9.46 3.01
N HIS A 215 -0.83 8.20 3.32
CA HIS A 215 -0.08 7.37 2.39
C HIS A 215 -0.84 7.16 1.08
N GLU A 216 -2.16 6.98 1.12
CA GLU A 216 -3.04 6.87 -0.04
C GLU A 216 -2.92 8.12 -0.93
N GLU A 217 -2.97 9.31 -0.33
CA GLU A 217 -2.85 10.58 -1.07
C GLU A 217 -1.48 10.69 -1.77
N ILE A 218 -0.40 10.37 -1.05
CA ILE A 218 0.96 10.38 -1.59
C ILE A 218 1.08 9.47 -2.81
N VAL A 219 0.59 8.23 -2.72
CA VAL A 219 0.74 7.24 -3.80
C VAL A 219 -0.21 7.50 -4.97
N MET A 220 -1.39 8.06 -4.71
CA MET A 220 -2.32 8.51 -5.75
C MET A 220 -1.73 9.68 -6.54
N ASP A 221 -1.03 10.60 -5.87
CA ASP A 221 -0.29 11.67 -6.54
C ASP A 221 0.87 11.15 -7.39
N PHE A 222 1.59 10.14 -6.92
CA PHE A 222 2.59 9.47 -7.74
C PHE A 222 1.97 8.82 -8.99
N ALA A 223 0.85 8.11 -8.84
CA ALA A 223 0.14 7.55 -9.99
C ALA A 223 -0.30 8.64 -10.98
N ARG A 224 -0.84 9.76 -10.47
CA ARG A 224 -1.22 10.95 -11.27
C ARG A 224 -0.01 11.58 -11.97
N ALA A 225 1.15 11.57 -11.33
CA ALA A 225 2.37 12.17 -11.86
C ALA A 225 2.95 11.38 -13.03
N TYR A 226 2.81 10.05 -13.01
CA TYR A 226 3.31 9.16 -14.05
C TYR A 226 2.26 8.76 -15.10
N ASP A 227 1.00 9.11 -14.91
CA ASP A 227 -0.05 8.86 -15.90
C ASP A 227 -0.09 9.93 -17.00
N ASP A 228 0.38 9.55 -18.20
CA ASP A 228 0.32 10.40 -19.39
C ASP A 228 -1.11 10.57 -19.94
N SER A 229 -2.08 9.74 -19.51
CA SER A 229 -3.45 9.80 -20.02
C SER A 229 -4.26 10.95 -19.42
N GLY A 230 -3.90 11.40 -18.22
CA GLY A 230 -4.63 12.43 -17.46
C GLY A 230 -6.03 11.99 -17.06
N SER A 231 -6.27 10.67 -16.98
CA SER A 231 -7.58 10.10 -16.69
C SER A 231 -7.62 9.59 -15.25
N PRO A 232 -8.28 10.30 -14.32
CA PRO A 232 -8.45 9.79 -12.96
C PRO A 232 -9.13 8.41 -12.94
N GLU A 233 -10.05 8.15 -13.87
CA GLU A 233 -10.76 6.87 -13.96
C GLU A 233 -9.84 5.69 -14.25
N ARG A 234 -8.74 5.89 -15.00
CA ARG A 234 -7.75 4.84 -15.22
C ARG A 234 -7.08 4.45 -13.90
N ILE A 235 -6.63 5.45 -13.13
CA ILE A 235 -5.94 5.26 -11.86
C ILE A 235 -6.89 4.61 -10.85
N GLU A 236 -8.08 5.17 -10.66
CA GLU A 236 -9.11 4.60 -9.78
C GLU A 236 -9.43 3.15 -10.13
N LYS A 237 -9.55 2.83 -11.42
CA LYS A 237 -9.79 1.46 -11.87
C LYS A 237 -8.64 0.52 -11.48
N LEU A 238 -7.40 0.97 -11.55
CA LEU A 238 -6.24 0.18 -11.13
C LEU A 238 -6.28 -0.09 -9.62
N VAL A 239 -6.61 0.92 -8.81
CA VAL A 239 -6.79 0.76 -7.35
C VAL A 239 -7.87 -0.29 -7.05
N LEU A 240 -9.04 -0.16 -7.68
CA LEU A 240 -10.16 -1.10 -7.50
C LEU A 240 -9.79 -2.54 -7.92
N GLN A 241 -8.96 -2.70 -8.95
CA GLN A 241 -8.44 -4.01 -9.35
C GLN A 241 -7.51 -4.60 -8.29
N GLY A 242 -6.66 -3.78 -7.66
CA GLY A 242 -5.81 -4.20 -6.55
C GLY A 242 -6.62 -4.65 -5.34
N ILE A 243 -7.61 -3.83 -4.92
CA ILE A 243 -8.54 -4.14 -3.82
C ILE A 243 -9.25 -5.48 -4.07
N ALA A 244 -9.78 -5.69 -5.28
CA ALA A 244 -10.44 -6.95 -5.64
C ALA A 244 -9.47 -8.15 -5.61
N MET A 245 -8.19 -7.93 -5.93
CA MET A 245 -7.17 -8.99 -5.86
C MET A 245 -6.86 -9.37 -4.41
N PHE A 246 -6.80 -8.41 -3.49
CA PHE A 246 -6.66 -8.68 -2.06
C PHE A 246 -7.84 -9.48 -1.51
N ALA A 247 -9.07 -9.12 -1.88
CA ALA A 247 -10.26 -9.85 -1.48
C ALA A 247 -10.20 -11.32 -1.95
N ALA A 248 -9.88 -11.55 -3.22
CA ALA A 248 -9.72 -12.89 -3.77
C ALA A 248 -8.57 -13.67 -3.10
N ALA A 249 -7.45 -13.01 -2.79
CA ALA A 249 -6.33 -13.63 -2.08
C ALA A 249 -6.72 -14.04 -0.65
N ALA A 250 -7.56 -13.26 0.03
CA ALA A 250 -8.05 -13.62 1.35
C ALA A 250 -8.93 -14.88 1.32
N ASP A 251 -9.80 -15.01 0.31
CA ASP A 251 -10.61 -16.22 0.10
C ASP A 251 -9.72 -17.46 -0.14
N GLU A 252 -8.66 -17.31 -0.96
CA GLU A 252 -7.70 -18.40 -1.23
C GLU A 252 -6.91 -18.79 0.02
N VAL A 253 -6.44 -17.80 0.80
CA VAL A 253 -5.77 -18.03 2.08
C VAL A 253 -6.69 -18.78 3.05
N GLU A 254 -7.95 -18.35 3.19
CA GLU A 254 -8.91 -19.03 4.05
C GLU A 254 -9.14 -20.48 3.62
N ALA A 255 -9.36 -20.72 2.32
CA ALA A 255 -9.55 -22.06 1.78
C ALA A 255 -8.32 -22.96 2.01
N HIS A 256 -7.12 -22.42 1.79
CA HIS A 256 -5.86 -23.14 1.99
C HIS A 256 -5.70 -23.58 3.46
N TYR A 257 -5.88 -22.65 4.40
CA TYR A 257 -5.65 -22.94 5.82
C TYR A 257 -6.77 -23.75 6.47
N ASN A 258 -8.01 -23.65 5.99
CA ASN A 258 -9.07 -24.58 6.40
C ASN A 258 -8.69 -26.02 6.06
N HIS A 259 -8.03 -26.27 4.92
CA HIS A 259 -7.54 -27.60 4.56
C HIS A 259 -6.34 -28.03 5.42
N VAL A 260 -5.32 -27.17 5.59
CA VAL A 260 -4.12 -27.47 6.37
C VAL A 260 -4.46 -27.79 7.83
N LEU A 261 -5.37 -27.03 8.45
CA LEU A 261 -5.79 -27.24 9.83
C LEU A 261 -6.66 -28.48 10.00
N ALA A 262 -7.48 -28.83 9.01
CA ALA A 262 -8.25 -30.08 9.03
C ALA A 262 -7.33 -31.31 9.01
N VAL A 263 -6.30 -31.31 8.15
CA VAL A 263 -5.34 -32.42 8.05
C VAL A 263 -4.48 -32.55 9.31
N ALA A 264 -4.16 -31.46 10.00
CA ALA A 264 -3.38 -31.49 11.24
C ALA A 264 -4.17 -32.00 12.47
N ALA A 265 -5.49 -32.11 12.37
CA ALA A 265 -6.38 -32.58 13.44
C ALA A 265 -6.72 -34.09 13.35
N GLU A 266 -6.30 -34.76 12.26
CA GLU A 266 -6.42 -36.21 12.03
C GLU A 266 -5.17 -36.96 12.49
#